data_AF-A0A7C1GBJ6-F1
#
_entry.id   AF-A0A7C1GBJ6-F1
#
_cell.length_a   1.000
_cell.length_b   1.000
_cell.length_c   1.000
_cell.angle_alpha   90.00
_cell.angle_beta   90.00
_cell.angle_gamma   90.00
#
_symmetry.space_group_name_H-M   'P 1'
#
loop_
_entity.id
_entity.type
_entity.pdbx_description
1 polymer ?
#
loop_
_entity_poly.entity_id
_entity_poly.type
_entity_poly.pdbx_seq_one_letter_code
_entity_poly.pdbx_strand_id
1 'polypeptide(L)'
;FMDMLKAKSAVAGVPAMDLLHRDYKDFDMNGKKVGVGQLELAALDQVADMRDDLYKAVQEQKAGGRHTVLLMLTDVVKEGTDLVVVSDDPALIEGAFGAKLDGNSMWIDGMMSRKKQVVPILQKAFGC
;
A
#
# COMPACT_ATOMS: atom_id res chain seq x y z
N PHE A 1 -20.27 -15.16 6.13
CA PHE A 1 -21.03 -14.70 4.94
C PHE A 1 -21.50 -13.26 5.09
N MET A 2 -22.30 -12.93 6.12
CA MET A 2 -22.75 -11.56 6.41
C MET A 2 -21.60 -10.55 6.56
N ASP A 3 -20.51 -10.93 7.25
CA ASP A 3 -19.36 -10.02 7.46
C ASP A 3 -18.57 -9.76 6.17
N MET A 4 -18.42 -10.78 5.31
CA MET A 4 -17.76 -10.63 4.01
C MET A 4 -18.58 -9.74 3.05
N LEU A 5 -19.91 -9.81 3.09
CA LEU A 5 -20.79 -8.95 2.29
C LEU A 5 -20.78 -7.50 2.76
N LYS A 6 -20.82 -7.26 4.08
CA LYS A 6 -20.64 -5.91 4.65
C LYS A 6 -19.27 -5.33 4.30
N ALA A 7 -18.23 -6.15 4.33
CA ALA A 7 -16.89 -5.73 4.00
C ALA A 7 -16.74 -5.33 2.52
N LYS A 8 -17.32 -6.09 1.57
CA LYS A 8 -17.37 -5.69 0.15
C LYS A 8 -18.05 -4.32 -0.04
N SER A 9 -19.12 -4.04 0.71
CA SER A 9 -19.82 -2.75 0.63
C SER A 9 -18.98 -1.54 1.09
N ALA A 10 -17.94 -1.75 1.89
CA ALA A 10 -17.13 -0.65 2.45
C ALA A 10 -16.13 -0.04 1.46
N VAL A 11 -15.88 -0.74 0.34
CA VAL A 11 -15.01 -0.29 -0.76
C VAL A 11 -15.78 -0.13 -2.07
N ALA A 12 -16.86 -0.90 -2.25
CA ALA A 12 -17.70 -0.81 -3.45
C ALA A 12 -18.29 0.60 -3.63
N GLY A 13 -18.13 1.17 -4.82
CA GLY A 13 -18.63 2.50 -5.16
C GLY A 13 -17.81 3.68 -4.61
N VAL A 14 -16.75 3.43 -3.86
CA VAL A 14 -15.83 4.48 -3.40
C VAL A 14 -14.73 4.69 -4.47
N PRO A 15 -14.43 5.93 -4.87
CA PRO A 15 -13.32 6.21 -5.77
C PRO A 15 -11.99 5.68 -5.24
N ALA A 16 -11.16 5.13 -6.12
CA ALA A 16 -9.86 4.54 -5.75
C ALA A 16 -8.92 5.54 -5.07
N MET A 17 -8.94 6.82 -5.49
CA MET A 17 -8.16 7.88 -4.85
C MET A 17 -8.62 8.15 -3.41
N ASP A 18 -9.93 8.13 -3.15
CA ASP A 18 -10.47 8.30 -1.80
C ASP A 18 -10.09 7.11 -0.90
N LEU A 19 -10.07 5.90 -1.45
CA LEU A 19 -9.60 4.70 -0.75
C LEU A 19 -8.11 4.79 -0.42
N LEU A 20 -7.28 5.25 -1.37
CA LEU A 20 -5.85 5.50 -1.15
C LEU A 20 -5.63 6.51 -0.02
N HIS A 21 -6.41 7.61 0.01
CA HIS A 21 -6.26 8.69 0.98
C HIS A 21 -6.87 8.41 2.36
N ARG A 22 -7.65 7.34 2.53
CA ARG A 22 -8.37 6.99 3.77
C ARG A 22 -7.45 6.90 4.99
N ASP A 23 -6.31 6.24 4.86
CA ASP A 23 -5.20 6.34 5.81
C ASP A 23 -3.89 6.58 5.09
N TYR A 24 -3.76 7.75 4.48
CA TYR A 24 -2.56 8.16 3.78
C TYR A 24 -1.72 9.17 4.55
N LYS A 25 -0.40 9.00 4.49
CA LYS A 25 0.56 9.98 5.02
C LYS A 25 1.76 10.12 4.10
N ASP A 26 2.23 11.36 3.98
CA ASP A 26 3.54 11.66 3.40
C ASP A 26 4.60 11.68 4.50
N PHE A 27 5.80 11.27 4.13
CA PHE A 27 7.00 11.26 4.96
C PHE A 27 8.15 11.87 4.15
N ASP A 28 9.01 12.62 4.83
CA ASP A 28 10.32 12.97 4.30
C ASP A 28 11.30 11.86 4.68
N MET A 29 11.88 11.22 3.68
CA MET A 29 12.85 10.14 3.82
C MET A 29 14.18 10.62 3.24
N ASN A 30 14.95 11.38 4.04
CA ASN A 30 16.23 11.95 3.64
C ASN A 30 16.11 12.84 2.38
N GLY A 31 15.14 13.76 2.39
CA GLY A 31 14.82 14.65 1.26
C GLY A 31 14.04 13.98 0.12
N LYS A 32 13.72 12.68 0.22
CA LYS A 32 12.80 11.99 -0.70
C LYS A 32 11.41 11.97 -0.11
N LYS A 33 10.45 12.56 -0.83
CA LYS A 33 9.04 12.51 -0.44
C LYS A 33 8.47 11.12 -0.70
N VAL A 34 8.03 10.43 0.35
CA VAL A 34 7.47 9.07 0.30
C VAL A 34 6.05 9.06 0.87
N GLY A 35 5.12 8.52 0.09
CA GLY A 35 3.72 8.37 0.45
C GLY A 35 3.37 6.96 0.88
N VAL A 36 2.60 6.80 1.95
CA VAL A 36 2.09 5.48 2.36
C VAL A 36 0.62 5.54 2.76
N GLY A 37 -0.22 4.90 1.94
CA GLY A 37 -1.62 4.60 2.21
C GLY A 37 -1.80 3.23 2.84
N GLN A 38 -2.86 3.07 3.64
CA GLN A 38 -3.25 1.79 4.20
C GLN A 38 -4.77 1.58 4.10
N LEU A 39 -5.16 0.40 3.62
CA LEU A 39 -6.54 -0.06 3.54
C LEU A 39 -6.63 -1.43 4.22
N GLU A 40 -7.32 -1.48 5.36
CA GLU A 40 -7.60 -2.72 6.08
C GLU A 40 -8.83 -3.42 5.49
N LEU A 41 -8.68 -4.69 5.17
CA LEU A 41 -9.67 -5.52 4.50
C LEU A 41 -9.85 -6.83 5.29
N ALA A 42 -11.09 -7.33 5.36
CA ALA A 42 -11.35 -8.68 5.82
C ALA A 42 -10.75 -9.73 4.88
N ALA A 43 -10.71 -9.45 3.58
CA ALA A 43 -10.02 -10.26 2.59
C ALA A 43 -9.67 -9.42 1.34
N LEU A 44 -8.57 -9.76 0.65
CA LEU A 44 -8.18 -9.08 -0.60
C LEU A 44 -9.25 -9.14 -1.70
N ASP A 45 -10.11 -10.16 -1.71
CA ASP A 45 -11.23 -10.33 -2.64
C ASP A 45 -12.23 -9.15 -2.62
N GLN A 46 -12.20 -8.31 -1.59
CA GLN A 46 -13.01 -7.10 -1.52
C GLN A 46 -12.62 -6.05 -2.56
N VAL A 47 -11.35 -6.01 -2.95
CA VAL A 47 -10.81 -5.01 -3.88
C VAL A 47 -10.36 -5.63 -5.20
N ALA A 48 -10.60 -6.92 -5.42
CA ALA A 48 -10.20 -7.66 -6.62
C ALA A 48 -10.62 -6.93 -7.92
N ASP A 49 -11.88 -6.48 -7.99
CA ASP A 49 -12.45 -5.84 -9.19
C ASP A 49 -11.94 -4.41 -9.43
N MET A 50 -11.23 -3.80 -8.47
CA MET A 50 -10.73 -2.42 -8.54
C MET A 50 -9.22 -2.32 -8.32
N ARG A 51 -8.48 -3.44 -8.37
CA ARG A 51 -7.02 -3.44 -8.22
C ARG A 51 -6.32 -2.52 -9.21
N ASP A 52 -6.76 -2.53 -10.46
CA ASP A 52 -6.19 -1.68 -11.50
C ASP A 52 -6.44 -0.20 -11.22
N ASP A 53 -7.61 0.16 -10.71
CA ASP A 53 -7.93 1.54 -10.39
C ASP A 53 -7.20 2.03 -9.13
N LEU A 54 -7.01 1.16 -8.13
CA LEU A 54 -6.14 1.43 -6.99
C LEU A 54 -4.69 1.65 -7.43
N TYR A 55 -4.19 0.82 -8.35
CA TYR A 55 -2.85 1.01 -8.90
C TYR A 55 -2.72 2.34 -9.66
N LYS A 56 -3.69 2.69 -10.51
CA LYS A 56 -3.73 4.00 -11.18
C LYS A 56 -3.75 5.16 -10.19
N ALA A 57 -4.52 5.05 -9.10
CA ALA A 57 -4.54 6.07 -8.05
C ALA A 57 -3.16 6.22 -7.38
N VAL A 58 -2.44 5.12 -7.13
CA VAL A 58 -1.06 5.16 -6.62
C VAL A 58 -0.11 5.83 -7.63
N GLN A 59 -0.25 5.53 -8.93
CA GLN A 59 0.53 6.16 -9.99
C GLN A 59 0.27 7.68 -10.07
N GLU A 60 -1.00 8.09 -10.04
CA GLU A 60 -1.40 9.50 -10.05
C GLU A 60 -0.89 10.23 -8.80
N GLN A 61 -1.01 9.61 -7.62
CA GLN A 61 -0.47 10.16 -6.38
C GLN A 61 1.05 10.34 -6.42
N LYS A 62 1.76 9.41 -7.07
CA LYS A 62 3.21 9.52 -7.28
C LYS A 62 3.54 10.67 -8.24
N ALA A 63 2.79 10.83 -9.32
CA ALA A 63 2.99 11.89 -10.31
C ALA A 63 2.96 13.30 -9.70
N GLY A 64 2.34 13.48 -8.51
CA GLY A 64 2.45 14.67 -7.68
C GLY A 64 3.82 14.95 -7.04
N GLY A 65 4.92 14.44 -7.60
CA GLY A 65 6.29 14.74 -7.19
C GLY A 65 6.84 13.88 -6.05
N ARG A 66 6.32 12.67 -5.86
CA ARG A 66 6.81 11.73 -4.84
C ARG A 66 7.82 10.76 -5.43
N HIS A 67 8.85 10.46 -4.66
CA HIS A 67 9.82 9.43 -5.02
C HIS A 67 9.17 8.04 -5.01
N THR A 68 8.45 7.73 -3.93
CA THR A 68 7.75 6.45 -3.76
C THR A 68 6.34 6.70 -3.24
N VAL A 69 5.36 5.95 -3.74
CA VAL A 69 4.06 5.79 -3.11
C VAL A 69 3.79 4.30 -2.91
N LEU A 70 3.40 3.92 -1.70
CA LEU A 70 2.98 2.57 -1.36
C LEU A 70 1.52 2.57 -0.91
N LEU A 71 0.79 1.53 -1.27
CA LEU A 71 -0.54 1.25 -0.74
C LEU A 71 -0.53 -0.14 -0.11
N MET A 72 -0.81 -0.19 1.19
CA MET A 72 -0.98 -1.43 1.93
C MET A 72 -2.41 -1.92 1.77
N LEU A 73 -2.61 -3.03 1.06
CA LEU A 73 -3.87 -3.78 1.08
C LEU A 73 -3.74 -4.88 2.14
N THR A 74 -4.11 -4.54 3.37
CA THR A 74 -3.90 -5.40 4.55
C THR A 74 -5.07 -6.36 4.70
N ASP A 75 -4.81 -7.66 4.55
CA ASP A 75 -5.76 -8.75 4.80
C ASP A 75 -5.67 -9.16 6.27
N VAL A 76 -6.67 -8.77 7.07
CA VAL A 76 -6.70 -9.05 8.51
C VAL A 76 -6.99 -10.51 8.85
N VAL A 77 -7.53 -11.30 7.90
CA VAL A 77 -7.81 -12.71 8.12
C VAL A 77 -6.59 -13.56 7.81
N LYS A 78 -5.83 -13.21 6.77
CA LYS A 78 -4.55 -13.85 6.44
C LYS A 78 -3.35 -13.27 7.20
N GLU A 79 -3.57 -12.21 7.97
CA GLU A 79 -2.54 -11.52 8.74
C GLU A 79 -1.34 -11.08 7.89
N GLY A 80 -1.59 -10.45 6.75
CA GLY A 80 -0.53 -9.95 5.88
C GLY A 80 -0.96 -8.81 4.98
N THR A 81 -0.02 -8.25 4.25
CA THR A 81 -0.28 -7.12 3.34
C THR A 81 0.19 -7.46 1.93
N ASP A 82 -0.68 -7.22 0.97
CA ASP A 82 -0.30 -7.07 -0.42
C ASP A 82 0.08 -5.60 -0.67
N LEU A 83 1.38 -5.36 -0.78
CA LEU A 83 1.98 -4.04 -0.81
C LEU A 83 2.12 -3.58 -2.26
N VAL A 84 1.21 -2.71 -2.71
CA VAL A 84 1.28 -2.09 -4.03
C VAL A 84 2.33 -0.99 -4.00
N VAL A 85 3.23 -0.96 -4.98
CA VAL A 85 4.37 -0.04 -5.00
C VAL A 85 4.50 0.66 -6.34
N VAL A 86 4.68 1.98 -6.29
CA VAL A 86 5.23 2.75 -7.41
C VAL A 86 6.39 3.59 -6.88
N SER A 87 7.58 3.39 -7.43
CA SER A 87 8.81 4.04 -6.97
C SER A 87 9.74 4.41 -8.14
N ASP A 88 10.56 5.44 -7.94
CA ASP A 88 11.71 5.71 -8.83
C ASP A 88 12.86 4.72 -8.62
N ASP A 89 12.88 4.02 -7.47
CA ASP A 89 13.87 2.97 -7.17
C ASP A 89 13.17 1.73 -6.59
N PRO A 90 12.55 0.88 -7.43
CA PRO A 90 11.90 -0.34 -6.97
C PRO A 90 12.85 -1.30 -6.25
N ALA A 91 14.13 -1.36 -6.66
CA ALA A 91 15.12 -2.27 -6.08
C ALA A 91 15.41 -1.92 -4.61
N LEU A 92 15.44 -0.63 -4.27
CA LEU A 92 15.52 -0.17 -2.88
C LEU A 92 14.34 -0.69 -2.05
N ILE A 93 13.11 -0.61 -2.58
CA ILE A 93 11.91 -1.03 -1.87
C ILE A 93 11.88 -2.55 -1.69
N GLU A 94 12.18 -3.30 -2.74
CA GLU A 94 12.31 -4.76 -2.67
C GLU A 94 13.36 -5.19 -1.63
N GLY A 95 14.52 -4.53 -1.62
CA GLY A 95 15.59 -4.77 -0.64
C GLY A 95 15.16 -4.42 0.78
N ALA A 96 14.40 -3.34 0.95
CA ALA A 96 13.90 -2.90 2.26
C ALA A 96 12.95 -3.94 2.89
N PHE A 97 12.07 -4.53 2.09
CA PHE A 97 11.08 -5.50 2.56
C PHE A 97 11.52 -6.96 2.42
N GLY A 98 12.66 -7.22 1.78
CA GLY A 98 13.15 -8.59 1.55
C GLY A 98 12.23 -9.41 0.65
N ALA A 99 11.45 -8.75 -0.23
CA ALA A 99 10.48 -9.37 -1.12
C ALA A 99 10.62 -8.78 -2.53
N LYS A 100 10.16 -9.53 -3.53
CA LYS A 100 10.18 -9.10 -4.94
C LYS A 100 8.79 -8.67 -5.38
N LEU A 101 8.74 -7.65 -6.23
CA LEU A 101 7.50 -7.27 -6.90
C LEU A 101 7.13 -8.36 -7.91
N ASP A 102 5.89 -8.81 -7.82
CA ASP A 102 5.21 -9.57 -8.86
C ASP A 102 4.24 -8.62 -9.56
N GLY A 103 4.64 -8.11 -10.72
CA GLY A 103 3.94 -7.02 -11.40
C GLY A 103 4.09 -5.70 -10.65
N ASN A 104 3.06 -5.29 -9.91
CA ASN A 104 3.00 -4.00 -9.22
C ASN A 104 2.88 -4.10 -7.69
N SER A 105 2.87 -5.31 -7.13
CA SER A 105 2.77 -5.52 -5.69
C SER A 105 3.64 -6.68 -5.22
N MET A 106 3.81 -6.78 -3.90
CA MET A 106 4.50 -7.90 -3.25
C MET A 106 3.71 -8.31 -1.99
N TRP A 107 3.60 -9.60 -1.74
CA TRP A 107 3.02 -10.10 -0.48
C TRP A 107 4.05 -10.05 0.65
N ILE A 108 3.66 -9.50 1.79
CA ILE A 108 4.47 -9.46 3.01
C ILE A 108 3.68 -10.03 4.18
N ASP A 109 4.12 -11.20 4.62
CA ASP A 109 3.52 -11.95 5.72
C ASP A 109 3.70 -11.22 7.06
N GLY A 110 2.67 -11.20 7.90
CA GLY A 110 2.68 -10.54 9.21
C GLY A 110 2.69 -9.00 9.18
N MET A 111 2.70 -8.37 8.00
CA MET A 111 2.65 -6.91 7.90
C MET A 111 1.23 -6.39 8.07
N MET A 112 1.01 -5.65 9.16
CA MET A 112 -0.32 -5.13 9.55
C MET A 112 -0.32 -3.63 9.86
N SER A 113 0.85 -3.02 10.08
CA SER A 113 0.91 -1.64 10.57
C SER A 113 1.92 -0.79 9.82
N ARG A 114 1.42 0.25 9.13
CA ARG A 114 2.28 1.28 8.51
C ARG A 114 3.30 1.85 9.50
N LYS A 115 2.85 2.27 10.69
CA LYS A 115 3.69 2.99 11.65
C LYS A 115 4.79 2.12 12.27
N LYS A 116 4.49 0.84 12.55
CA LYS A 116 5.41 -0.06 13.24
C LYS A 116 6.32 -0.81 12.28
N GLN A 117 5.84 -1.11 11.07
CA GLN A 117 6.52 -2.05 10.16
C GLN A 117 6.96 -1.39 8.86
N VAL A 118 6.19 -0.44 8.28
CA VAL A 118 6.57 0.18 7.00
C VAL A 118 7.50 1.37 7.21
N VAL A 119 7.12 2.32 8.05
CA VAL A 119 7.88 3.57 8.23
C VAL A 119 9.32 3.32 8.70
N PRO A 120 9.59 2.51 9.76
CA PRO A 120 10.97 2.28 10.20
C PRO A 120 11.83 1.55 9.16
N ILE A 121 11.25 0.63 8.40
CA ILE A 121 11.94 -0.09 7.32
C ILE A 121 12.34 0.88 6.21
N LEU A 122 11.42 1.74 5.78
CA LEU A 122 11.69 2.75 4.77
C LEU A 122 12.72 3.77 5.26
N GLN A 123 12.60 4.27 6.50
CA GLN A 123 13.61 5.17 7.08
C GLN A 123 15.02 4.59 6.97
N LYS A 124 15.19 3.33 7.41
CA LYS A 124 16.47 2.62 7.29
C LYS A 124 16.94 2.49 5.84
N ALA A 125 16.04 2.13 4.91
CA ALA A 125 16.39 1.95 3.51
C ALA A 125 16.83 3.26 2.84
N PHE A 126 16.18 4.37 3.16
CA PHE A 126 16.53 5.71 2.66
C PHE A 126 17.69 6.37 3.43
N GLY A 127 18.22 5.72 4.47
CA GLY A 127 19.34 6.22 5.28
C GLY A 127 18.96 7.38 6.19
N CYS A 128 17.74 7.35 6.74
CA CYS A 128 17.25 8.31 7.73
C CYS A 128 17.69 7.95 9.16
#